data_AF-A0A849CBF6-F1
#
_entry.id   AF-A0A849CBF6-F1
#
_cell.length_a   1.000
_cell.length_b   1.000
_cell.length_c   1.000
_cell.angle_alpha   90.00
_cell.angle_beta   90.00
_cell.angle_gamma   90.00
#
_symmetry.space_group_name_H-M   'P 1'
#
loop_
_entity.id
_entity.type
_entity.pdbx_description
1 polymer ?
#
loop_
_entity_poly.entity_id
_entity_poly.type
_entity_poly.pdbx_seq_one_letter_code
_entity_poly.pdbx_strand_id
1 'polypeptide(L)'
;MADATTIKVALEELKTAQGYWQWAGVHMLSAKNVADHALTLNPAKVGLFSEFYEAYKSAPPYAQNRINEGIDACIAIQATLNAGRNTYAQEELNSREGFEGIN
;
A
#
# COMPACT_ATOMS: atom_id res chain seq x y z
N MET A 1 0.17 -29.11 -14.79
CA MET A 1 -0.07 -28.90 -13.35
C MET A 1 1.21 -28.32 -12.78
N ALA A 2 1.14 -27.22 -12.04
CA ALA A 2 2.31 -26.70 -11.33
C ALA A 2 2.69 -27.70 -10.22
N ASP A 3 3.98 -28.00 -10.04
CA ASP A 3 4.43 -28.88 -8.96
C ASP A 3 4.43 -28.13 -7.61
N ALA A 4 4.48 -28.88 -6.50
CA ALA A 4 4.42 -28.31 -5.14
C ALA A 4 5.58 -27.32 -4.86
N THR A 5 6.73 -27.51 -5.51
CA THR A 5 7.87 -26.58 -5.42
C THR A 5 7.54 -25.23 -6.04
N THR A 6 6.88 -25.24 -7.21
CA THR A 6 6.44 -24.03 -7.92
C THR A 6 5.41 -23.24 -7.12
N ILE A 7 4.46 -23.92 -6.45
CA ILE A 7 3.47 -23.27 -5.59
C ILE A 7 4.15 -22.60 -4.38
N LYS A 8 5.08 -23.30 -3.73
CA LYS A 8 5.82 -22.76 -2.58
C LYS A 8 6.65 -21.52 -2.97
N VAL A 9 7.32 -21.54 -4.13
CA VAL A 9 8.06 -20.38 -4.64
C VAL A 9 7.11 -19.20 -4.86
N ALA A 10 5.97 -19.41 -5.50
CA ALA A 10 4.97 -18.36 -5.73
C ALA A 10 4.41 -17.77 -4.42
N LEU A 11 4.19 -18.60 -3.38
CA LEU A 11 3.73 -18.13 -2.06
C LEU A 11 4.76 -17.23 -1.36
N GLU A 12 6.05 -17.55 -1.46
CA GLU A 12 7.13 -16.71 -0.91
C GLU A 12 7.33 -15.42 -1.72
N GLU A 13 7.13 -15.46 -3.04
CA GLU A 13 7.13 -14.25 -3.88
C GLU A 13 5.96 -13.32 -3.51
N LEU A 14 4.75 -13.86 -3.30
CA LEU A 14 3.59 -13.09 -2.84
C LEU A 14 3.85 -12.44 -1.48
N LYS A 15 4.48 -13.17 -0.55
CA LYS A 15 4.87 -12.64 0.77
C LYS A 15 5.93 -11.54 0.65
N THR A 16 6.90 -11.69 -0.26
CA THR A 16 7.94 -10.69 -0.50
C THR A 16 7.32 -9.42 -1.09
N ALA A 17 6.46 -9.57 -2.11
CA ALA A 17 5.72 -8.46 -2.71
C ALA A 17 4.83 -7.75 -1.68
N GLN A 18 4.11 -8.50 -0.83
CA GLN A 18 3.33 -7.97 0.29
C GLN A 18 4.20 -7.09 1.19
N GLY A 19 5.40 -7.57 1.56
CA GLY A 19 6.35 -6.82 2.37
C GLY A 19 6.78 -5.51 1.73
N TYR A 20 7.06 -5.50 0.42
CA TYR A 20 7.42 -4.26 -0.30
C TYR A 20 6.28 -3.23 -0.29
N TRP A 21 5.04 -3.65 -0.49
CA TRP A 21 3.88 -2.74 -0.42
C TRP A 21 3.62 -2.21 0.99
N GLN A 22 3.87 -3.02 2.01
CA GLN A 22 3.84 -2.55 3.40
C GLN A 22 4.88 -1.45 3.64
N TRP A 23 6.13 -1.67 3.21
CA TRP A 23 7.20 -0.69 3.35
C TRP A 23 6.92 0.60 2.55
N ALA A 24 6.38 0.48 1.34
CA ALA A 24 5.95 1.63 0.55
C ALA A 24 4.89 2.46 1.31
N GLY A 25 3.89 1.81 1.92
CA GLY A 25 2.90 2.48 2.77
C GLY A 25 3.51 3.22 3.96
N VAL A 26 4.49 2.60 4.65
CA VAL A 26 5.24 3.23 5.76
C VAL A 26 6.01 4.48 5.29
N HIS A 27 6.66 4.40 4.12
CA HIS A 27 7.35 5.55 3.54
C HIS A 27 6.38 6.67 3.14
N MET A 28 5.21 6.33 2.60
CA MET A 28 4.18 7.33 2.30
C MET A 28 3.61 7.98 3.56
N LEU A 29 3.38 7.22 4.64
CA LEU A 29 2.99 7.77 5.94
C LEU A 29 4.06 8.74 6.49
N SER A 30 5.34 8.40 6.32
CA SER A 30 6.44 9.28 6.71
C SER A 30 6.44 10.56 5.86
N ALA A 31 6.24 10.44 4.54
CA ALA A 31 6.12 11.58 3.64
C ALA A 31 4.91 12.47 3.99
N LYS A 32 3.79 11.85 4.37
CA LYS A 32 2.60 12.57 4.85
C LYS A 32 2.92 13.44 6.06
N ASN A 33 3.59 12.88 7.07
CA ASN A 33 3.96 13.63 8.26
C ASN A 33 4.81 14.86 7.91
N VAL A 34 5.79 14.70 7.01
CA VAL A 34 6.60 15.84 6.52
C VAL A 34 5.73 16.84 5.77
N ALA A 35 4.87 16.38 4.87
CA ALA A 35 3.99 17.20 4.07
C ALA A 35 3.00 18.01 4.92
N ASP A 36 2.42 17.42 5.96
CA ASP A 36 1.49 18.10 6.87
C ASP A 36 2.15 19.27 7.62
N HIS A 37 3.45 19.16 7.91
CA HIS A 37 4.22 20.24 8.53
C HIS A 37 4.74 21.27 7.52
N ALA A 38 5.15 20.83 6.33
CA ALA A 38 5.79 21.68 5.32
C ALA A 38 4.78 22.42 4.41
N LEU A 39 3.62 21.82 4.12
CA LEU A 39 2.63 22.34 3.18
C LEU A 39 1.57 23.19 3.89
N THR A 40 1.98 24.19 4.67
CA THR A 40 1.04 25.14 5.29
C THR A 40 1.19 26.54 4.69
N LEU A 41 0.22 26.93 3.86
CA LEU A 41 0.08 28.32 3.43
C LEU A 41 -0.84 29.05 4.40
N ASN A 42 -0.27 29.86 5.30
CA ASN A 42 -1.05 30.64 6.25
C ASN A 42 -1.42 32.00 5.64
N PRO A 43 -2.70 32.31 5.36
CA PRO A 43 -3.13 33.58 4.76
C PRO A 43 -2.66 34.82 5.52
N ALA A 44 -2.57 34.75 6.86
CA ALA A 44 -2.07 35.86 7.68
C ALA A 44 -0.58 36.15 7.49
N LYS A 45 0.20 35.19 6.98
CA LYS A 45 1.63 35.35 6.68
C LYS A 45 1.92 35.82 5.25
N VAL A 46 0.92 35.81 4.37
CA VAL A 46 1.13 36.06 2.93
C VAL A 46 1.04 37.54 2.56
N GLY A 47 0.45 38.37 3.43
CA GLY A 47 0.50 39.83 3.34
C GLY A 47 0.16 40.36 1.94
N LEU A 48 1.12 41.02 1.29
CA LEU A 48 0.99 41.62 -0.05
C LEU A 48 0.96 40.60 -1.21
N PHE A 49 1.19 39.31 -0.95
CA PHE A 49 1.22 38.25 -1.97
C PHE A 49 -0.13 37.52 -2.11
N SER A 50 -1.26 38.22 -1.88
CA SER A 50 -2.60 37.63 -1.90
C SER A 50 -2.95 36.93 -3.22
N GLU A 51 -2.52 37.47 -4.36
CA GLU A 51 -2.74 36.84 -5.68
C GLU A 51 -2.03 35.49 -5.80
N PHE A 52 -0.78 35.40 -5.31
CA PHE A 52 -0.05 34.12 -5.27
C PHE A 52 -0.69 33.14 -4.29
N TYR A 53 -1.17 33.62 -3.14
CA TYR A 53 -1.91 32.79 -2.20
C TYR A 53 -3.14 32.18 -2.87
N GLU A 54 -3.97 33.00 -3.52
CA GLU A 54 -5.19 32.53 -4.17
C GLU A 54 -4.91 31.52 -5.28
N ALA A 55 -3.82 31.70 -6.04
CA ALA A 55 -3.40 30.77 -7.08
C ALA A 55 -2.95 29.39 -6.53
N TYR A 56 -2.32 29.35 -5.35
CA TYR A 56 -1.66 28.14 -4.84
C TYR A 56 -2.28 27.53 -3.58
N LYS A 57 -3.28 28.16 -2.95
CA LYS A 57 -3.91 27.66 -1.71
C LYS A 57 -4.52 26.26 -1.82
N SER A 58 -4.84 25.81 -3.04
CA SER A 58 -5.36 24.47 -3.31
C SER A 58 -4.28 23.39 -3.47
N ALA A 59 -3.02 23.77 -3.72
CA ALA A 59 -1.95 22.81 -3.97
C ALA A 59 -1.61 21.97 -2.72
N PRO A 60 -1.50 22.53 -1.51
CA PRO A 60 -1.33 21.75 -0.28
C PRO A 60 -2.40 20.67 -0.05
N PRO A 61 -3.71 20.99 -0.01
CA PRO A 61 -4.74 19.97 0.22
C PRO A 61 -4.80 18.95 -0.93
N TYR A 62 -4.53 19.37 -2.18
CA TYR A 62 -4.43 18.42 -3.30
C TYR A 62 -3.31 17.40 -3.07
N ALA A 63 -2.10 17.86 -2.71
CA ALA A 63 -0.96 16.97 -2.45
C ALA A 63 -1.25 16.03 -1.26
N GLN A 64 -1.85 16.54 -0.18
CA GLN A 64 -2.25 15.73 0.97
C GLN A 64 -3.26 14.64 0.58
N ASN A 65 -4.27 14.96 -0.24
CA ASN A 65 -5.23 13.98 -0.73
C ASN A 65 -4.55 12.87 -1.55
N ARG A 66 -3.65 13.24 -2.47
CA ARG A 66 -2.91 12.27 -3.29
C ARG A 66 -2.00 11.37 -2.46
N ILE A 67 -1.42 11.88 -1.37
CA ILE A 67 -0.63 11.07 -0.43
C ILE A 67 -1.54 10.07 0.30
N ASN A 68 -2.71 10.50 0.78
CA ASN A 68 -3.67 9.61 1.44
C ASN A 68 -4.14 8.49 0.50
N GLU A 69 -4.50 8.83 -0.73
CA GLU A 69 -4.88 7.83 -1.74
C GLU A 69 -3.76 6.81 -2.01
N GLY A 70 -2.50 7.26 -2.02
CA GLY A 70 -1.34 6.38 -2.17
C GLY A 70 -1.16 5.43 -0.98
N ILE A 71 -1.37 5.92 0.25
CA ILE A 71 -1.32 5.10 1.47
C ILE A 71 -2.41 4.03 1.41
N ASP A 72 -3.64 4.42 1.09
CA ASP A 72 -4.78 3.50 0.99
C ASP A 72 -4.54 2.43 -0.08
N ALA A 73 -3.98 2.81 -1.23
CA ALA A 73 -3.61 1.87 -2.28
C ALA A 73 -2.53 0.86 -1.81
N CYS A 74 -1.50 1.32 -1.09
CA CYS A 74 -0.47 0.42 -0.55
C CYS A 74 -1.08 -0.61 0.43
N ILE A 75 -1.95 -0.15 1.32
CA ILE A 75 -2.66 -1.01 2.29
C ILE A 75 -3.56 -2.02 1.56
N ALA A 76 -4.32 -1.58 0.56
CA ALA A 76 -5.21 -2.44 -0.22
C ALA A 76 -4.44 -3.53 -0.98
N ILE A 77 -3.31 -3.18 -1.61
CA ILE A 77 -2.47 -4.14 -2.33
C ILE A 77 -1.84 -5.14 -1.35
N GLN A 78 -1.30 -4.66 -0.23
CA GLN A 78 -0.75 -5.52 0.83
C GLN A 78 -1.80 -6.54 1.33
N ALA A 79 -3.02 -6.07 1.61
CA ALA A 79 -4.11 -6.92 2.07
C ALA A 79 -4.52 -7.97 1.02
N THR A 80 -4.59 -7.56 -0.25
CA THR A 80 -4.94 -8.44 -1.38
C THR A 80 -3.89 -9.54 -1.57
N LEU A 81 -2.61 -9.19 -1.54
CA LEU A 81 -1.51 -10.17 -1.67
C LEU A 81 -1.50 -11.16 -0.49
N ASN A 82 -1.77 -10.68 0.72
CA ASN A 82 -1.88 -11.54 1.90
C ASN A 82 -3.08 -12.49 1.81
N ALA A 83 -4.24 -12.01 1.36
CA ALA A 83 -5.43 -12.82 1.15
C ALA A 83 -5.23 -13.90 0.07
N GLY A 84 -4.62 -13.52 -1.06
CA GLY A 84 -4.26 -14.45 -2.13
C GLY A 84 -3.31 -15.53 -1.65
N ARG A 85 -2.23 -15.15 -0.94
CA ARG A 85 -1.27 -16.10 -0.35
C ARG A 85 -1.97 -17.09 0.58
N ASN A 86 -2.83 -16.62 1.48
CA ASN A 86 -3.52 -17.49 2.42
C ASN A 86 -4.49 -18.45 1.73
N THR A 87 -5.18 -17.98 0.67
CA THR A 87 -6.08 -18.82 -0.12
C THR A 87 -5.32 -19.96 -0.79
N TYR A 88 -4.23 -19.66 -1.49
CA TYR A 88 -3.42 -20.68 -2.17
C TYR A 88 -2.74 -21.64 -1.18
N ALA A 89 -2.28 -21.16 -0.03
CA ALA A 89 -1.73 -22.02 1.02
C ALA A 89 -2.79 -23.00 1.56
N GLN A 90 -4.04 -22.55 1.71
CA GLN A 90 -5.14 -23.42 2.14
C GLN A 90 -5.51 -24.44 1.06
N GLU A 91 -5.55 -24.04 -0.21
CA GLU A 91 -5.77 -24.97 -1.33
C GLU A 91 -4.69 -26.04 -1.41
N GLU A 92 -3.42 -25.69 -1.17
CA GLU A 92 -2.31 -26.66 -1.13
C GLU A 92 -2.49 -27.67 0.01
N LEU A 93 -2.87 -27.21 1.21
CA LEU A 93 -3.14 -28.08 2.36
C LEU A 93 -4.31 -29.05 2.05
N ASN A 94 -5.43 -28.51 1.57
CA ASN A 94 -6.62 -29.32 1.23
C ASN A 94 -6.31 -30.35 0.14
N SER A 95 -5.51 -29.98 -0.86
CA SER A 95 -5.09 -30.91 -1.91
C SER A 95 -4.20 -32.03 -1.37
N ARG A 96 -3.33 -31.76 -0.39
CA ARG A 96 -2.49 -32.81 0.22
C ARG A 96 -3.32 -33.76 1.06
N GLU A 97 -4.19 -33.24 1.92
CA GLU A 97 -5.06 -34.04 2.80
C GLU A 97 -6.06 -34.90 2.00
N GLY A 98 -6.61 -34.36 0.91
CA GLY A 98 -7.53 -35.09 0.03
C GLY A 98 -6.89 -36.30 -0.69
N PHE A 99 -5.56 -36.30 -0.88
CA PHE A 99 -4.83 -37.44 -1.44
C PHE A 99 -4.44 -38.46 -0.36
N GLU A 100 -4.20 -38.04 0.88
CA GLU A 100 -3.89 -38.96 1.99
C GLU A 100 -5.14 -39.72 2.49
N GLY A 101 -6.34 -39.14 2.40
CA GLY A 101 -7.59 -39.80 2.79
C GLY A 101 -8.10 -40.87 1.81
N ILE A 102 -7.42 -41.10 0.68
CA ILE A 102 -7.80 -42.09 -0.36
C ILE A 102 -6.84 -43.31 -0.36
N ASN A 103 -5.76 -43.30 0.44
CA ASN A 103 -4.79 -44.39 0.54
C ASN A 103 -4.96 -45.26 1.79
#